data_AF-A0A432L976-F1
#
_entry.id   AF-A0A432L976-F1
#
_cell.length_a   1.000
_cell.length_b   1.000
_cell.length_c   1.000
_cell.angle_alpha   90.00
_cell.angle_beta   90.00
_cell.angle_gamma   90.00
#
_symmetry.space_group_name_H-M   'P 1'
#
loop_
_entity.id
_entity.type
_entity.pdbx_description
1 polymer ?
#
loop_
_entity_poly.entity_id
_entity_poly.type
_entity_poly.pdbx_seq_one_letter_code
_entity_poly.pdbx_strand_id
1 'polypeptide(L)'
;MKIKSFLTIICFLSVFALVGCGSTVEQGEEAPNLNENLAGGTMLAGEEAPEIKGILKTIEESNEVIITVDSQNIVYRLSEGAIEQVKEKIVEPGNEVTFTTFSIGDDKESIAEFIVEGNKD
;
A
#
# COMPACT_ATOMS: atom_id res chain seq x y z
N MET A 1 24.41 -54.77 -12.52
CA MET A 1 23.14 -55.37 -12.99
C MET A 1 22.10 -55.19 -11.89
N LYS A 2 20.85 -54.93 -12.29
CA LYS A 2 19.64 -54.53 -11.53
C LYS A 2 19.49 -55.26 -10.18
N ILE A 3 18.87 -54.66 -9.15
CA ILE A 3 17.42 -54.76 -8.92
C ILE A 3 16.89 -53.53 -8.15
N LYS A 4 15.77 -53.00 -8.64
CA LYS A 4 14.86 -52.03 -8.01
C LYS A 4 13.97 -52.74 -6.97
N SER A 5 13.65 -52.07 -5.87
CA SER A 5 12.31 -52.10 -5.24
C SER A 5 12.26 -50.94 -4.23
N PHE A 6 11.53 -49.83 -4.43
CA PHE A 6 10.06 -49.69 -4.36
C PHE A 6 9.48 -50.36 -3.11
N LEU A 7 9.30 -49.58 -2.03
CA LEU A 7 8.20 -49.67 -1.03
C LEU A 7 8.42 -48.52 0.00
N THR A 8 7.63 -47.45 0.05
CA THR A 8 6.29 -47.30 0.67
C THR A 8 6.38 -46.65 2.05
N ILE A 9 5.53 -45.62 2.25
CA ILE A 9 4.83 -45.16 3.48
C ILE A 9 4.68 -43.64 3.36
N ILE A 10 3.63 -43.11 2.72
CA ILE A 10 2.25 -42.94 3.23
C ILE A 10 2.17 -41.89 4.35
N CYS A 11 1.64 -40.72 3.99
CA CYS A 11 0.55 -40.01 4.67
C CYS A 11 0.66 -39.77 6.19
N PHE A 12 0.95 -38.53 6.55
CA PHE A 12 0.32 -37.84 7.68
C PHE A 12 -0.16 -36.49 7.09
N LEU A 13 -1.37 -36.39 6.52
CA LEU A 13 -2.62 -36.11 7.26
C LEU A 13 -2.33 -35.16 8.44
N SER A 14 -2.53 -33.85 8.25
CA SER A 14 -3.82 -33.15 8.35
C SER A 14 -4.01 -32.52 9.73
N VAL A 15 -4.24 -31.20 9.71
CA VAL A 15 -5.18 -30.50 10.59
C VAL A 15 -4.81 -30.49 12.08
N PHE A 16 -4.14 -29.42 12.49
CA PHE A 16 -4.34 -28.78 13.79
C PHE A 16 -4.34 -27.28 13.52
N ALA A 17 -5.24 -26.45 14.03
CA ALA A 17 -6.58 -26.59 14.56
C ALA A 17 -7.10 -25.14 14.52
N LEU A 18 -8.27 -24.90 13.95
CA LEU A 18 -9.00 -23.66 14.21
C LEU A 18 -9.27 -23.60 15.72
N VAL A 19 -8.57 -22.73 16.44
CA VAL A 19 -9.00 -22.28 17.77
C VAL A 19 -9.78 -21.00 17.55
N GLY A 20 -11.10 -21.15 17.47
CA GLY A 20 -12.03 -20.04 17.41
C GLY A 20 -12.28 -19.44 18.80
N CYS A 21 -12.39 -18.12 18.79
CA CYS A 21 -13.38 -17.27 19.49
C CYS A 21 -13.31 -17.13 21.03
N GLY A 22 -13.26 -15.87 21.49
CA GLY A 22 -13.60 -15.51 22.86
C GLY A 22 -13.27 -14.05 23.19
N SER A 23 -14.27 -13.17 23.10
CA SER A 23 -14.23 -11.74 23.41
C SER A 23 -13.52 -11.38 24.72
N THR A 24 -12.77 -10.29 24.68
CA THR A 24 -12.70 -9.37 25.82
C THR A 24 -12.69 -7.96 25.24
N VAL A 25 -13.76 -7.21 25.54
CA VAL A 25 -13.82 -5.77 25.36
C VAL A 25 -13.01 -5.18 26.51
N GLU A 26 -11.84 -4.64 26.21
CA GLU A 26 -11.21 -3.64 27.07
C GLU A 26 -11.06 -2.33 26.30
N GLN A 27 -11.45 -1.29 27.00
CA GLN A 27 -11.77 0.04 26.54
C GLN A 27 -10.55 0.93 26.79
N GLY A 28 -10.14 1.66 25.74
CA GLY A 28 -9.31 2.86 25.87
C GLY A 28 -7.81 2.62 25.76
N GLU A 29 -7.26 2.94 24.59
CA GLU A 29 -6.19 3.92 24.42
C GLU A 29 -5.98 4.14 22.92
N GLU A 30 -5.92 5.41 22.51
CA GLU A 30 -5.69 5.87 21.15
C GLU A 30 -4.41 5.25 20.56
N ALA A 31 -4.57 4.43 19.52
CA ALA A 31 -3.51 4.05 18.62
C ALA A 31 -4.06 4.10 17.19
N PRO A 32 -3.40 4.80 16.24
CA PRO A 32 -3.91 4.94 14.89
C PRO A 32 -3.90 3.56 14.21
N ASN A 33 -5.05 3.20 13.64
CA ASN A 33 -5.28 1.94 12.95
C ASN A 33 -4.31 1.75 11.78
N LEU A 34 -3.23 1.01 12.03
CA LEU A 34 -2.44 0.30 11.01
C LEU A 34 -3.18 -0.98 10.61
N ASN A 35 -4.28 -0.86 9.87
CA ASN A 35 -4.81 -1.90 8.96
C ASN A 35 -6.17 -1.49 8.38
N GLU A 36 -6.18 -0.80 7.24
CA GLU A 36 -7.32 -0.87 6.32
C GLU A 36 -6.81 -1.17 4.91
N ASN A 37 -6.49 -2.46 4.74
CA ASN A 37 -6.90 -3.30 3.61
C ASN A 37 -7.43 -2.56 2.36
N LEU A 38 -6.67 -2.66 1.27
CA LEU A 38 -7.03 -2.28 -0.11
C LEU A 38 -8.38 -2.88 -0.54
N ALA A 39 -9.48 -2.22 -0.19
CA ALA A 39 -10.79 -2.49 -0.74
C ALA A 39 -11.41 -1.16 -1.15
N GLY A 40 -11.58 -0.96 -2.45
CA GLY A 40 -12.19 0.24 -3.02
C GLY A 40 -13.50 0.59 -2.33
N GLY A 41 -13.42 1.53 -1.39
CA GLY A 41 -14.55 2.10 -0.68
C GLY A 41 -15.03 3.34 -1.43
N THR A 42 -16.34 3.41 -1.69
CA THR A 42 -16.97 4.67 -2.08
C THR A 42 -16.86 5.63 -0.90
N MET A 43 -16.03 6.67 -1.01
CA MET A 43 -15.96 7.73 0.02
C MET A 43 -17.35 8.31 0.27
N LEU A 44 -17.73 8.46 1.54
CA LEU A 44 -18.98 9.13 1.89
C LEU A 44 -18.85 10.63 1.56
N ALA A 45 -19.93 11.23 1.06
CA ALA A 45 -19.92 12.63 0.69
C ALA A 45 -19.57 13.51 1.90
N GLY A 46 -18.38 14.14 1.87
CA GLY A 46 -17.89 15.04 2.91
C GLY A 46 -16.64 14.56 3.67
N GLU A 47 -16.13 13.36 3.40
CA GLU A 47 -14.84 12.91 3.95
C GLU A 47 -13.68 13.32 3.02
N GLU A 48 -12.59 13.81 3.61
CA GLU A 48 -11.36 14.13 2.88
C GLU A 48 -10.73 12.83 2.37
N ALA A 49 -10.13 12.88 1.17
CA ALA A 49 -9.43 11.73 0.62
C ALA A 49 -8.31 11.31 1.59
N PRO A 50 -8.12 10.00 1.84
CA PRO A 50 -7.12 9.54 2.79
C PRO A 50 -5.72 9.96 2.33
N GLU A 51 -4.97 10.53 3.26
CA GLU A 51 -3.57 10.84 3.06
C GLU A 51 -2.72 9.59 3.23
N ILE A 52 -1.88 9.31 2.26
CA ILE A 52 -0.99 8.15 2.22
C ILE A 52 0.43 8.66 2.36
N LYS A 53 1.22 8.02 3.23
CA LYS A 53 2.65 8.29 3.40
C LYS A 53 3.47 7.18 2.77
N GLY A 54 4.53 7.55 2.06
CA GLY A 54 5.44 6.58 1.45
C GLY A 54 6.77 7.19 1.05
N ILE A 55 7.68 6.35 0.57
CA ILE A 55 9.00 6.80 0.08
C ILE A 55 8.99 6.75 -1.44
N LEU A 56 9.22 7.89 -2.09
CA LEU A 56 9.36 7.93 -3.55
C LEU A 56 10.62 7.17 -3.96
N LYS A 57 10.49 6.07 -4.69
CA LYS A 57 11.63 5.25 -5.13
C LYS A 57 12.16 5.67 -6.49
N THR A 58 11.26 5.84 -7.44
CA THR A 58 11.63 6.04 -8.85
C THR A 58 10.55 6.82 -9.56
N ILE A 59 10.97 7.68 -10.48
CA ILE A 59 10.10 8.39 -11.40
C ILE A 59 10.30 7.76 -12.77
N GLU A 60 9.23 7.25 -13.37
CA GLU A 60 9.26 6.66 -14.71
C GLU A 60 8.92 7.71 -15.78
N GLU A 61 9.41 7.50 -17.00
CA GLU A 61 9.20 8.43 -18.12
C GLU A 61 7.74 8.51 -18.60
N SER A 62 6.86 7.61 -18.13
CA SER A 62 5.44 7.53 -18.52
C SER A 62 4.49 8.31 -17.58
N ASN A 63 4.99 9.30 -16.84
CA ASN A 63 4.26 9.98 -15.76
C ASN A 63 3.76 9.00 -14.68
N GLU A 64 4.53 7.93 -14.44
CA GLU A 64 4.27 6.97 -13.38
C GLU A 64 5.40 7.06 -12.35
N VAL A 65 5.09 6.77 -11.10
CA VAL A 65 6.08 6.73 -10.00
C VAL A 65 5.92 5.45 -9.22
N ILE A 66 7.05 4.98 -8.70
CA ILE A 66 7.07 3.87 -7.75
C ILE A 66 7.23 4.46 -6.36
N ILE A 67 6.26 4.22 -5.48
CA ILE A 67 6.32 4.64 -4.08
C ILE A 67 6.30 3.38 -3.21
N THR A 68 7.19 3.33 -2.22
CA THR A 68 7.13 2.31 -1.18
C THR A 68 6.17 2.76 -0.09
N VAL A 69 5.02 2.08 0.02
CA VAL A 69 4.01 2.25 1.08
C VAL A 69 3.92 0.93 1.84
N ASP A 70 4.01 0.95 3.18
CA ASP A 70 3.95 -0.26 4.03
C ASP A 70 4.87 -1.41 3.56
N SER A 71 6.10 -1.08 3.14
CA SER A 71 7.08 -2.01 2.56
C SER A 71 6.69 -2.66 1.23
N GLN A 72 5.63 -2.20 0.58
CA GLN A 72 5.22 -2.61 -0.77
C GLN A 72 5.55 -1.53 -1.79
N ASN A 73 6.08 -1.92 -2.95
CA ASN A 73 6.31 -1.00 -4.06
C ASN A 73 5.04 -0.93 -4.90
N ILE A 74 4.38 0.22 -4.89
CA ILE A 74 3.14 0.47 -5.63
C ILE A 74 3.46 1.44 -6.77
N VAL A 75 2.93 1.15 -7.95
CA VAL A 75 3.04 2.01 -9.13
C VAL A 75 1.83 2.92 -9.18
N TYR A 76 2.06 4.22 -9.12
CA TYR A 76 1.02 5.24 -9.21
C TYR A 76 1.16 6.05 -10.50
N ARG A 77 0.04 6.48 -11.06
CA ARG A 77 0.03 7.51 -12.12
C ARG A 77 0.09 8.89 -11.47
N LEU A 78 0.82 9.82 -12.07
CA LEU A 78 0.83 11.21 -11.62
C LEU A 78 -0.29 11.99 -12.32
N SER A 79 -1.04 12.80 -11.57
CA SER A 79 -1.88 13.86 -12.12
C SER A 79 -1.03 15.00 -12.72
N GLU A 80 -1.68 15.96 -13.39
CA GLU A 80 -0.99 17.17 -13.88
C GLU A 80 -0.27 17.94 -12.75
N GLY A 81 -0.92 18.14 -11.60
CA GLY A 81 -0.32 18.85 -10.47
C GLY A 81 0.88 18.11 -9.87
N ALA A 82 0.77 16.78 -9.71
CA ALA A 82 1.87 15.96 -9.20
C ALA A 82 3.05 15.91 -10.18
N ILE A 83 2.80 15.91 -11.49
CA ILE A 83 3.83 16.01 -12.54
C ILE A 83 4.61 17.32 -12.39
N GLU A 84 3.93 18.44 -12.18
CA GLU A 84 4.58 19.74 -11.99
C GLU A 84 5.49 19.74 -10.76
N GLN A 85 5.04 19.20 -9.63
CA GLN A 85 5.85 19.12 -8.41
C GLN A 85 7.13 18.29 -8.59
N VAL A 86 7.05 17.20 -9.35
CA VAL A 86 8.22 16.38 -9.71
C VAL A 86 9.15 17.13 -10.66
N LYS A 87 8.61 17.84 -11.65
CA LYS A 87 9.41 18.65 -12.61
C LYS A 87 10.12 19.82 -11.92
N GLU A 88 9.46 20.45 -10.97
CA GLU A 88 10.01 21.54 -10.15
C GLU A 88 10.98 21.04 -9.07
N LYS A 89 11.17 19.72 -8.95
CA LYS A 89 12.01 19.06 -7.95
C LYS A 89 11.62 19.41 -6.51
N ILE A 90 10.34 19.70 -6.30
CA ILE A 90 9.75 19.80 -4.97
C ILE A 90 9.79 18.43 -4.28
N VAL A 91 9.69 17.37 -5.10
CA VAL A 91 9.74 15.98 -4.66
C VAL A 91 10.77 15.22 -5.50
N GLU A 92 11.70 14.54 -4.83
CA GLU A 92 12.78 13.76 -5.45
C GLU A 92 12.81 12.31 -4.93
N PRO A 93 13.36 11.36 -5.73
CA PRO A 93 13.54 9.99 -5.27
C PRO A 93 14.37 9.92 -3.98
N GLY A 94 13.88 9.15 -3.01
CA GLY A 94 14.42 9.02 -1.67
C GLY A 94 13.71 9.88 -0.63
N ASN A 95 12.87 10.83 -1.04
CA ASN A 95 12.05 11.60 -0.09
C ASN A 95 10.88 10.77 0.44
N GLU A 96 10.59 10.96 1.72
CA GLU A 96 9.28 10.61 2.28
C GLU A 96 8.27 11.66 1.80
N VAL A 97 7.14 11.18 1.30
CA VAL A 97 6.10 11.99 0.69
C VAL A 97 4.76 11.63 1.32
N THR A 98 3.92 12.63 1.53
CA THR A 98 2.49 12.46 1.83
C THR A 98 1.72 12.83 0.58
N PHE A 99 0.67 12.09 0.22
CA PHE A 99 -0.11 12.34 -0.99
C PHE A 99 -1.52 11.77 -0.86
N THR A 100 -2.43 12.23 -1.70
CA THR A 100 -3.77 11.64 -1.84
C THR A 100 -3.90 10.95 -3.18
N THR A 101 -4.73 9.90 -3.24
CA THR A 101 -4.99 9.15 -4.47
C THR A 101 -6.45 9.24 -4.88
N PHE A 102 -6.69 9.03 -6.17
CA PHE A 102 -8.02 8.82 -6.73
C PHE A 102 -7.95 7.77 -7.84
N SER A 103 -9.07 7.06 -8.05
CA SER A 103 -9.22 6.13 -9.16
C SER A 103 -10.09 6.77 -10.26
N ILE A 104 -9.72 6.54 -11.52
CA ILE A 104 -10.50 6.96 -12.69
C ILE A 104 -11.28 5.81 -13.32
N GLY A 105 -11.41 4.68 -12.61
CA GLY A 105 -12.08 3.47 -13.11
C GLY A 105 -11.17 2.51 -13.87
N ASP A 106 -9.85 2.64 -13.74
CA ASP A 106 -8.85 1.65 -14.17
C ASP A 106 -8.20 0.93 -12.99
N ASP A 107 -7.35 -0.06 -13.27
CA ASP A 107 -6.67 -0.90 -12.27
C ASP A 107 -5.52 -0.17 -11.53
N LYS A 108 -5.27 1.11 -11.83
CA LYS A 108 -4.18 1.90 -11.25
C LYS A 108 -4.71 3.13 -10.53
N GLU A 109 -4.16 3.43 -9.37
CA GLU A 109 -4.45 4.68 -8.67
C GLU A 109 -3.63 5.84 -9.24
N SER A 110 -4.21 7.04 -9.19
CA SER A 110 -3.56 8.29 -9.59
C SER A 110 -3.32 9.17 -8.38
N ILE A 111 -2.12 9.71 -8.26
CA ILE A 111 -1.76 10.69 -7.23
C ILE A 111 -2.32 12.05 -7.63
N ALA A 112 -3.14 12.66 -6.78
CA ALA A 112 -3.68 14.00 -7.00
C ALA A 112 -2.60 15.07 -6.81
N GLU A 113 -1.93 15.07 -5.67
CA GLU A 113 -0.86 16.01 -5.36
C GLU A 113 0.01 15.45 -4.23
N PHE A 114 1.27 15.90 -4.18
CA PHE A 114 2.14 15.68 -3.04
C PHE A 114 1.92 16.80 -2.02
N ILE A 115 1.64 16.40 -0.78
CA ILE A 115 1.50 17.26 0.38
C ILE A 115 2.90 17.42 0.98
N VAL A 116 3.55 18.53 0.64
CA VAL A 116 4.82 18.94 1.23
C VAL A 116 4.53 19.79 2.47
N GLU A 117 4.94 19.32 3.65
CA GLU A 117 4.93 20.16 4.84
C GLU A 117 5.92 21.31 4.61
N GLY A 118 5.40 22.46 4.21
CA GLY A 118 6.19 23.66 4.03
C GLY A 118 6.88 23.99 5.33
N ASN A 119 8.21 23.94 5.34
CA ASN A 119 9.02 24.56 6.36
C ASN A 119 8.71 26.06 6.30
N LYS A 120 7.76 26.52 7.11
CA LYS A 120 7.54 27.96 7.35
C LYS A 120 8.82 28.47 8.00
N ASP A 121 9.59 29.22 7.23
CA ASP A 121 10.67 30.08 7.73
C ASP A 121 10.21 30.94 8.93
#